data_AF-A0A3S5IRJ5-F1
#
_entry.id   AF-A0A3S5IRJ5-F1
#
_cell.length_a   1.000
_cell.length_b   1.000
_cell.length_c   1.000
_cell.angle_alpha   90.00
_cell.angle_beta   90.00
_cell.angle_gamma   90.00
#
_symmetry.space_group_name_H-M   'P 1'
#
loop_
_entity.id
_entity.type
_entity.pdbx_description
1 polymer ?
#
loop_
_entity_poly.entity_id
_entity_poly.type
_entity_poly.pdbx_seq_one_letter_code
_entity_poly.pdbx_strand_id
1 'polypeptide(L)'
;MLFLWFQGWNMWESTRRSEEVAAAAALLLARYPPRKVSVILDGVLMLCGRKNAEAVVDLIYRKVGPVDTPWPLLRCPSAATQLTSTVPHYFIAFEYNRIGECYRCPLCNQYVSGDRFVNVPSGISGVLRQVESAANRVFAEYAELYYGKKCTVSAYTWECDPVHAESKMGLAVLIQHRAKALNAKCPGYSSLHGSHGVWQSAHVGVVDVTSGSYRFQSSFCMDAFVPLGALPNTPGATGRFNGSVASGLFGFERYAATASPEVGELLASIGEQVQSTENSYYGRVFEMYFRGAQFFAEGMRAAFPPGASSTPQSRGRQQPAASVGAGESSRPADADTGTPPGGRAP
;
A
#
# COMPACT_ATOMS: atom_id res chain seq x y z
N MET A 1 2.13 28.96 41.46
CA MET A 1 1.09 27.98 41.09
C MET A 1 0.29 28.39 39.84
N LEU A 2 -0.29 29.59 39.77
CA LEU A 2 -1.05 30.04 38.57
C LEU A 2 -0.24 30.11 37.26
N PHE A 3 1.05 30.47 37.31
CA PHE A 3 1.91 30.56 36.12
C PHE A 3 2.19 29.19 35.47
N LEU A 4 2.32 28.13 36.29
CA LEU A 4 2.50 26.75 35.81
C LEU A 4 1.20 26.19 35.23
N TRP A 5 0.05 26.60 35.78
CA TRP A 5 -1.26 26.24 35.24
C TRP A 5 -1.55 26.88 33.88
N PHE A 6 -1.22 28.17 33.72
CA PHE A 6 -1.35 28.87 32.44
C PHE A 6 -0.41 28.33 31.35
N GLN A 7 0.82 27.94 31.71
CA GLN A 7 1.73 27.29 30.76
C GLN A 7 1.26 25.88 30.38
N GLY A 8 0.73 25.10 31.33
CA GLY A 8 0.13 23.80 31.06
C GLY A 8 -1.10 23.88 30.15
N TRP A 9 -1.97 24.89 30.36
CA TRP A 9 -3.16 25.12 29.54
C TRP A 9 -2.81 25.49 28.09
N ASN A 10 -1.89 26.45 27.90
CA ASN A 10 -1.44 26.88 26.58
C ASN A 10 -0.75 25.76 25.79
N MET A 11 0.01 24.91 26.49
CA MET A 11 0.66 23.74 25.86
C MET A 11 -0.38 22.69 25.44
N TRP A 12 -1.37 22.41 26.28
CA TRP A 12 -2.45 21.46 25.96
C TRP A 12 -3.33 21.92 24.78
N GLU A 13 -3.71 23.19 24.74
CA GLU A 13 -4.48 23.76 23.62
C GLU A 13 -3.68 23.76 22.31
N SER A 14 -2.37 24.01 22.38
CA SER A 14 -1.49 23.96 21.21
C SER A 14 -1.37 22.54 20.63
N THR A 15 -1.22 21.54 21.50
CA THR A 15 -1.15 20.12 21.09
C THR A 15 -2.46 19.66 20.47
N ARG A 16 -3.60 19.97 21.12
CA ARG A 16 -4.93 19.60 20.61
C ARG A 16 -5.22 20.21 19.24
N ARG A 17 -4.91 21.50 19.03
CA ARG A 17 -5.05 22.14 17.71
C ARG A 17 -4.17 21.48 16.66
N SER A 18 -2.95 21.08 17.03
CA SER A 18 -2.04 20.39 16.11
C SER A 18 -2.57 19.01 15.69
N GLU A 19 -3.21 18.27 16.59
CA GLU A 19 -3.86 16.99 16.29
C GLU A 19 -5.09 17.14 15.38
N GLU A 20 -5.93 18.13 15.63
CA GLU A 20 -7.11 18.44 14.80
C GLU A 20 -6.70 18.86 13.39
N VAL A 21 -5.67 19.71 13.27
CA VAL A 21 -5.07 20.10 11.99
C VAL A 21 -4.47 18.89 11.27
N ALA A 22 -3.73 18.04 11.98
CA ALA A 22 -3.16 16.83 11.38
C ALA A 22 -4.24 15.85 10.90
N ALA A 23 -5.34 15.70 11.65
CA ALA A 23 -6.47 14.89 11.23
C ALA A 23 -7.17 15.46 9.99
N ALA A 24 -7.40 16.78 9.94
CA ALA A 24 -7.97 17.46 8.78
C ALA A 24 -7.05 17.36 7.55
N ALA A 25 -5.74 17.51 7.74
CA ALA A 25 -4.76 17.36 6.68
C ALA A 25 -4.71 15.91 6.17
N ALA A 26 -4.76 14.90 7.03
CA ALA A 26 -4.84 13.50 6.61
C ALA A 26 -6.12 13.22 5.79
N LEU A 27 -7.27 13.77 6.21
CA LEU A 27 -8.52 13.68 5.45
C LEU A 27 -8.44 14.39 4.09
N LEU A 28 -7.76 15.54 4.05
CA LEU A 28 -7.52 16.25 2.81
C LEU A 28 -6.66 15.41 1.86
N LEU A 29 -5.55 14.87 2.35
CA LEU A 29 -4.63 14.04 1.57
C LEU A 29 -5.30 12.77 1.03
N ALA A 30 -6.18 12.14 1.81
CA ALA A 30 -6.99 11.00 1.37
C ALA A 30 -7.97 11.32 0.22
N ARG A 31 -8.29 12.60 -0.01
CA ARG A 31 -9.21 13.05 -1.07
C ARG A 31 -8.50 13.55 -2.33
N TYR A 32 -7.19 13.80 -2.24
CA TYR A 32 -6.41 14.32 -3.35
C TYR A 32 -5.58 13.22 -4.02
N PRO A 33 -5.22 13.39 -5.31
CA PRO A 33 -4.34 12.44 -5.98
C PRO A 33 -2.99 12.34 -5.24
N PRO A 34 -2.50 11.13 -4.89
CA PRO A 34 -1.23 10.93 -4.16
C PRO A 34 -0.03 11.72 -4.71
N ARG A 35 0.05 11.94 -6.03
CA ARG A 35 1.17 12.73 -6.61
C ARG A 35 1.20 14.19 -6.20
N LYS A 36 0.09 14.76 -5.71
CA LYS A 36 0.02 16.14 -5.24
C LYS A 36 0.26 16.26 -3.74
N VAL A 37 0.51 15.15 -3.05
CA VAL A 37 0.69 15.13 -1.59
C VAL A 37 1.79 16.09 -1.15
N SER A 38 2.93 16.17 -1.85
CA SER A 38 3.99 17.12 -1.52
C SER A 38 3.52 18.58 -1.59
N VAL A 39 2.87 18.97 -2.69
CA VAL A 39 2.33 20.33 -2.88
C VAL A 39 1.25 20.66 -1.84
N ILE A 40 0.43 19.68 -1.48
CA ILE A 40 -0.64 19.86 -0.48
C ILE A 40 -0.03 19.97 0.91
N LEU A 41 0.96 19.14 1.25
CA LEU A 41 1.70 19.23 2.51
C LEU A 41 2.38 20.59 2.64
N ASP A 42 3.03 21.08 1.60
CA ASP A 42 3.63 22.42 1.58
C ASP A 42 2.57 23.52 1.81
N GLY A 43 1.40 23.38 1.18
CA GLY A 43 0.26 24.28 1.39
C GLY A 43 -0.28 24.23 2.83
N VAL A 44 -0.45 23.04 3.40
CA VAL A 44 -0.87 22.86 4.80
C VAL A 44 0.17 23.48 5.73
N LEU A 45 1.45 23.27 5.48
CA LEU A 45 2.55 23.84 6.25
C LEU A 45 2.56 25.37 6.22
N MET A 46 2.33 25.95 5.04
CA MET A 46 2.17 27.39 4.87
C MET A 46 0.98 27.93 5.68
N LEU A 47 -0.15 27.21 5.69
CA LEU A 47 -1.35 27.60 6.43
C LEU A 47 -1.20 27.47 7.95
N CYS A 48 -0.45 26.50 8.45
CA CYS A 48 -0.27 26.26 9.89
C CYS A 48 0.58 27.34 10.59
N GLY A 49 1.30 28.17 9.81
CA GLY A 49 2.30 29.09 10.35
C GLY A 49 3.52 28.32 10.87
N ARG A 50 4.73 28.76 10.50
CA ARG A 50 5.99 28.03 10.73
C ARG A 50 6.30 27.64 12.19
N LYS A 51 5.59 28.18 13.18
CA LYS A 51 5.91 28.00 14.61
C LYS A 51 5.67 26.58 15.14
N ASN A 52 4.79 25.78 14.52
CA ASN A 52 4.50 24.38 14.89
C ASN A 52 4.55 23.41 13.70
N ALA A 53 5.18 23.82 12.59
CA ALA A 53 5.17 23.10 11.32
C ALA A 53 5.70 21.65 11.45
N GLU A 54 6.83 21.46 12.13
CA GLU A 54 7.46 20.14 12.27
C GLU A 54 6.58 19.16 13.07
N ALA A 55 6.05 19.59 14.22
CA ALA A 55 5.18 18.74 15.04
C ALA A 55 3.88 18.35 14.32
N VAL A 56 3.30 19.27 13.55
CA VAL A 56 2.11 19.00 12.73
C VAL A 56 2.46 18.03 11.60
N VAL A 57 3.61 18.19 10.95
CA VAL A 57 4.08 17.29 9.89
C VAL A 57 4.29 15.88 10.40
N ASP A 58 4.93 15.72 11.56
CA ASP A 58 5.12 14.41 12.18
C ASP A 58 3.78 13.73 12.49
N LEU A 59 2.81 14.50 12.99
CA LEU A 59 1.44 13.99 13.23
C LEU A 59 0.73 13.63 11.93
N ILE A 60 0.95 14.38 10.85
CA ILE A 60 0.40 14.07 9.53
C ILE A 60 1.03 12.81 8.99
N TYR A 61 2.36 12.66 9.01
CA TYR A 61 3.04 11.44 8.54
C TYR A 61 2.69 10.21 9.37
N ARG A 62 2.38 10.35 10.67
CA ARG A 62 1.81 9.25 11.46
C ARG A 62 0.41 8.83 11.01
N LYS A 63 -0.34 9.73 10.37
CA LYS A 63 -1.73 9.50 9.94
C LYS A 63 -1.85 9.15 8.44
N VAL A 64 -0.93 9.64 7.63
CA VAL A 64 -0.86 9.46 6.18
C VAL A 64 0.08 8.29 5.91
N GLY A 65 -0.33 7.36 5.05
CA GLY A 65 0.43 6.14 4.86
C GLY A 65 1.83 6.43 4.28
N PRO A 66 2.81 5.57 4.55
CA PRO A 66 4.19 5.71 4.05
C PRO A 66 4.30 5.81 2.51
N VAL A 67 3.24 5.47 1.77
CA VAL A 67 3.26 5.22 0.31
C VAL A 67 2.51 6.31 -0.49
N ASP A 68 2.01 7.35 0.18
CA ASP A 68 1.20 8.37 -0.49
C ASP A 68 2.04 9.39 -1.31
N THR A 69 3.37 9.32 -1.26
CA THR A 69 4.26 10.13 -2.11
C THR A 69 5.11 9.27 -3.05
N PRO A 70 5.28 9.67 -4.32
CA PRO A 70 6.20 8.98 -5.21
C PRO A 70 7.63 9.05 -4.66
N TRP A 71 8.23 7.90 -4.39
CA TRP A 71 9.59 7.86 -3.88
C TRP A 71 10.64 8.22 -4.93
N PRO A 72 11.59 9.12 -4.59
CA PRO A 72 12.77 9.34 -5.40
C PRO A 72 13.62 8.07 -5.46
N LEU A 73 14.21 7.82 -6.63
CA LEU A 73 15.28 6.84 -6.77
C LEU A 73 16.61 7.57 -6.75
N LEU A 74 17.50 7.16 -5.84
CA LEU A 74 18.85 7.71 -5.73
C LEU A 74 19.86 6.70 -6.23
N ARG A 75 20.94 7.19 -6.84
CA ARG A 75 22.03 6.35 -7.33
C ARG A 75 23.04 6.12 -6.20
N CYS A 76 23.45 4.88 -6.01
CA CYS A 76 24.56 4.55 -5.13
C CYS A 76 25.90 5.01 -5.75
N PRO A 77 26.66 5.92 -5.11
CA PRO A 77 27.93 6.39 -5.68
C PRO A 77 29.01 5.28 -5.70
N SER A 78 28.96 4.34 -4.75
CA SER A 78 29.90 3.21 -4.63
C SER A 78 29.63 2.04 -5.59
N ALA A 79 28.47 1.99 -6.24
CA ALA A 79 28.15 0.91 -7.18
C ALA A 79 29.09 0.91 -8.40
N ALA A 80 29.72 2.04 -8.71
CA ALA A 80 30.77 2.12 -9.73
C ALA A 80 32.16 1.69 -9.22
N THR A 81 32.34 1.51 -7.91
CA THR A 81 33.66 1.39 -7.27
C THR A 81 33.88 0.14 -6.43
N GLN A 82 32.83 -0.58 -6.00
CA GLN A 82 33.00 -1.70 -5.05
C GLN A 82 32.46 -3.08 -5.46
N LEU A 83 31.77 -3.24 -6.60
CA LEU A 83 31.44 -4.57 -7.11
C LEU A 83 31.42 -4.58 -8.64
N THR A 84 31.73 -5.75 -9.18
CA THR A 84 31.79 -6.27 -10.57
C THR A 84 30.61 -5.94 -11.51
N SER A 85 29.76 -4.96 -11.21
CA SER A 85 28.63 -4.55 -12.02
C SER A 85 28.92 -3.22 -12.72
N THR A 86 28.89 -3.23 -14.06
CA THR A 86 28.94 -2.00 -14.89
C THR A 86 27.64 -1.20 -14.85
N VAL A 87 26.62 -1.70 -14.14
CA VAL A 87 25.27 -1.12 -14.10
C VAL A 87 25.11 -0.27 -12.83
N PRO A 88 24.66 1.00 -12.94
CA PRO A 88 24.38 1.81 -11.77
C PRO A 88 23.31 1.17 -10.90
N HIS A 89 23.60 1.05 -9.59
CA HIS A 89 22.62 0.60 -8.61
C HIS A 89 21.81 1.78 -8.11
N TYR A 90 20.48 1.62 -8.08
CA TYR A 90 19.54 2.60 -7.56
C TYR A 90 18.86 2.06 -6.31
N PHE A 91 18.55 2.94 -5.36
CA PHE A 91 17.80 2.61 -4.15
C PHE A 91 16.69 3.63 -3.91
N ILE A 92 15.69 3.25 -3.12
CA ILE A 92 14.51 4.06 -2.84
C ILE A 92 14.81 5.01 -1.68
N ALA A 93 14.65 6.31 -1.90
CA ALA A 93 14.71 7.33 -0.85
C ALA A 93 13.41 7.33 -0.05
N PHE A 94 13.53 7.14 1.25
CA PHE A 94 12.40 6.91 2.15
C PHE A 94 12.62 7.56 3.52
N GLU A 95 11.58 7.70 4.34
CA GLU A 95 11.70 8.36 5.64
C GLU A 95 12.63 7.60 6.60
N TYR A 96 12.54 6.27 6.66
CA TYR A 96 13.34 5.45 7.60
C TYR A 96 14.81 5.31 7.21
N ASN A 97 15.24 5.80 6.04
CA ASN A 97 16.65 5.89 5.68
C ASN A 97 17.15 7.33 5.57
N ARG A 98 16.37 8.32 5.99
CA ARG A 98 16.68 9.75 5.87
C ARG A 98 17.29 10.32 7.16
N ILE A 99 18.30 11.17 7.01
CA ILE A 99 18.79 12.09 8.04
C ILE A 99 18.96 13.46 7.38
N GLY A 100 18.16 14.45 7.78
CA GLY A 100 18.12 15.75 7.10
C GLY A 100 17.81 15.56 5.61
N GLU A 101 18.67 16.05 4.72
CA GLU A 101 18.55 15.86 3.26
C GLU A 101 19.40 14.70 2.71
N CYS A 102 19.90 13.83 3.59
CA CYS A 102 20.76 12.72 3.24
C CYS A 102 20.01 11.39 3.41
N TYR A 103 20.30 10.42 2.54
CA TYR A 103 19.67 9.10 2.55
C TYR A 103 20.72 8.00 2.65
N ARG A 104 20.49 7.01 3.50
CA ARG A 104 21.39 5.87 3.68
C ARG A 104 21.19 4.87 2.54
N CYS A 105 22.28 4.57 1.83
CA CYS A 105 22.26 3.54 0.80
C CYS A 105 22.28 2.14 1.44
N PRO A 106 21.35 1.23 1.09
CA PRO A 106 21.29 -0.11 1.67
C PRO A 106 22.44 -1.02 1.20
N LEU A 107 23.12 -0.67 0.10
CA LEU A 107 24.23 -1.46 -0.42
C LEU A 107 25.53 -1.18 0.33
N CYS A 108 25.96 0.08 0.39
CA CYS A 108 27.23 0.47 0.99
C CYS A 108 27.12 0.97 2.43
N ASN A 109 25.90 1.11 2.96
CA ASN A 109 25.63 1.60 4.31
C ASN A 109 26.14 3.02 4.58
N GLN A 110 26.32 3.84 3.54
CA GLN A 110 26.75 5.22 3.63
C GLN A 110 25.61 6.17 3.28
N TYR A 111 25.60 7.33 3.92
CA TYR A 111 24.68 8.41 3.60
C TYR A 111 25.10 9.14 2.33
N VAL A 112 24.14 9.44 1.48
CA VAL A 112 24.32 10.17 0.24
C VAL A 112 23.36 11.35 0.17
N SER A 113 23.82 12.44 -0.42
CA SER A 113 22.98 13.58 -0.79
C SER A 113 23.15 13.82 -2.29
N GLY A 114 22.08 13.63 -3.04
CA GLY A 114 22.15 13.48 -4.50
C GLY A 114 23.05 12.29 -4.87
N ASP A 115 24.10 12.57 -5.64
CA ASP A 115 25.04 11.55 -6.15
C ASP A 115 26.39 11.52 -5.39
N ARG A 116 26.45 12.10 -4.18
CA ARG A 116 27.70 12.21 -3.40
C ARG A 116 27.54 11.63 -2.00
N PHE A 117 28.62 11.01 -1.50
CA PHE A 117 28.71 10.64 -0.09
C PHE A 117 28.76 11.86 0.80
N VAL A 118 28.14 11.73 1.97
CA VAL A 118 28.18 12.74 3.02
C VAL A 118 28.79 12.13 4.26
N ASN A 119 29.62 12.91 4.94
CA ASN A 119 30.30 12.50 6.16
C ASN A 119 29.32 12.63 7.37
N VAL A 120 28.37 11.71 7.41
CA VAL A 120 27.41 11.50 8.51
C VAL A 120 27.91 10.27 9.29
N PRO A 121 27.67 10.17 10.62
CA PRO A 121 28.06 8.99 11.40
C PRO A 121 27.73 7.68 10.68
N SER A 122 28.64 6.72 10.79
CA SER A 122 28.58 5.44 10.10
C SER A 122 27.21 4.80 10.27
N GLY A 123 26.71 4.19 9.19
CA GLY A 123 25.41 3.55 9.15
C GLY A 123 25.28 2.39 10.14
N ILE A 124 24.18 1.66 9.99
CA ILE A 124 23.75 0.62 10.92
C ILE A 124 24.80 -0.51 11.03
N SER A 125 24.94 -1.10 12.22
CA SER A 125 25.88 -2.20 12.48
C SER A 125 25.20 -3.41 13.12
N GLY A 126 25.95 -4.47 13.40
CA GLY A 126 25.46 -5.66 14.12
C GLY A 126 24.34 -6.42 13.41
N VAL A 127 23.41 -6.95 14.20
CA VAL A 127 22.28 -7.77 13.73
C VAL A 127 21.39 -7.01 12.75
N LEU A 128 21.14 -5.72 13.00
CA LEU A 128 20.36 -4.86 12.11
C LEU A 128 20.94 -4.85 10.70
N ARG A 129 22.25 -4.63 10.57
CA ARG A 129 22.92 -4.60 9.26
C ARG A 129 22.93 -5.96 8.57
N GLN A 130 23.06 -7.04 9.34
CA GLN A 130 22.99 -8.41 8.82
C GLN A 130 21.60 -8.69 8.22
N VAL A 131 20.53 -8.39 8.98
CA VAL A 131 19.16 -8.56 8.50
C VAL A 131 18.87 -7.66 7.31
N GLU A 132 19.29 -6.39 7.36
CA GLU A 132 19.11 -5.46 6.25
C GLU A 132 19.77 -5.95 4.96
N SER A 133 21.01 -6.43 5.04
CA SER A 133 21.75 -6.93 3.88
C SER A 133 21.09 -8.19 3.31
N ALA A 134 20.66 -9.11 4.18
CA ALA A 134 19.96 -10.31 3.78
C ALA A 134 18.58 -10.01 3.18
N ALA A 135 17.81 -9.08 3.78
CA ALA A 135 16.51 -8.65 3.29
C ALA A 135 16.62 -8.00 1.91
N ASN A 136 17.59 -7.11 1.69
CA ASN A 136 17.80 -6.51 0.37
C ASN A 136 18.08 -7.57 -0.71
N ARG A 137 18.82 -8.63 -0.39
CA ARG A 137 19.09 -9.73 -1.31
C ARG A 137 17.83 -10.55 -1.61
N VAL A 138 17.14 -11.02 -0.57
CA VAL A 138 15.96 -11.88 -0.70
C VAL A 138 14.82 -11.14 -1.42
N PHE A 139 14.54 -9.90 -1.04
CA PHE A 139 13.45 -9.14 -1.66
C PHE A 139 13.79 -8.65 -3.08
N ALA A 140 15.09 -8.46 -3.40
CA ALA A 140 15.48 -8.23 -4.79
C ALA A 140 15.18 -9.44 -5.68
N GLU A 141 15.47 -10.66 -5.21
CA GLU A 141 15.12 -11.90 -5.90
C GLU A 141 13.60 -12.08 -6.04
N TYR A 142 12.85 -11.88 -4.95
CA TYR A 142 11.38 -11.86 -4.97
C TYR A 142 10.84 -10.88 -6.03
N ALA A 143 11.34 -9.65 -6.04
CA ALA A 143 10.85 -8.64 -6.95
C ALA A 143 11.21 -8.92 -8.41
N GLU A 144 12.39 -9.51 -8.67
CA GLU A 144 12.75 -9.94 -10.02
C GLU A 144 11.83 -11.07 -10.50
N LEU A 145 11.50 -12.03 -9.64
CA LEU A 145 10.59 -13.13 -9.97
C LEU A 145 9.15 -12.65 -10.20
N TYR A 146 8.66 -11.71 -9.38
CA TYR A 146 7.27 -11.26 -9.42
C TYR A 146 7.02 -10.12 -10.43
N TYR A 147 7.92 -9.13 -10.50
CA TYR A 147 7.77 -7.92 -11.33
C TYR A 147 8.68 -7.90 -12.57
N GLY A 148 9.67 -8.79 -12.65
CA GLY A 148 10.69 -8.79 -13.69
C GLY A 148 11.80 -7.74 -13.50
N LYS A 149 12.73 -7.66 -14.47
CA LYS A 149 13.99 -6.89 -14.38
C LYS A 149 13.89 -5.36 -14.21
N LYS A 150 12.69 -4.78 -14.17
CA LYS A 150 12.47 -3.32 -14.04
C LYS A 150 11.86 -2.95 -12.69
N CYS A 151 12.39 -3.54 -11.63
CA CYS A 151 12.03 -3.20 -10.25
C CYS A 151 13.25 -2.60 -9.52
N THR A 152 12.96 -1.70 -8.58
CA THR A 152 13.92 -1.25 -7.57
C THR A 152 13.41 -1.70 -6.22
N VAL A 153 14.28 -2.33 -5.43
CA VAL A 153 13.96 -2.80 -4.08
C VAL A 153 14.92 -2.13 -3.11
N SER A 154 14.42 -1.78 -1.93
CA SER A 154 15.26 -1.34 -0.84
C SER A 154 14.66 -1.80 0.48
N ALA A 155 15.47 -2.48 1.29
CA ALA A 155 15.12 -2.81 2.66
C ALA A 155 15.96 -1.97 3.64
N TYR A 156 15.32 -1.47 4.69
CA TYR A 156 15.95 -0.66 5.73
C TYR A 156 15.59 -1.17 7.10
N THR A 157 16.58 -1.31 7.96
CA THR A 157 16.37 -1.57 9.39
C THR A 157 16.58 -0.29 10.21
N TRP A 158 16.05 -0.23 11.41
CA TRP A 158 16.39 0.80 12.41
C TRP A 158 16.14 0.30 13.83
N GLU A 159 16.73 0.96 14.81
CA GLU A 159 16.48 0.66 16.23
C GLU A 159 15.11 1.19 16.65
N CYS A 160 14.27 0.33 17.23
CA CYS A 160 12.97 0.74 17.78
C CYS A 160 13.04 1.06 19.28
N ASP A 161 13.92 0.38 20.00
CA ASP A 161 14.06 0.52 21.45
C ASP A 161 15.54 0.46 21.82
N PRO A 162 16.14 1.54 22.35
CA PRO A 162 17.54 1.56 22.76
C PRO A 162 17.89 0.50 23.82
N VAL A 163 16.92 0.11 24.66
CA VAL A 163 17.10 -0.89 25.71
C VAL A 163 17.13 -2.31 25.12
N HIS A 164 16.47 -2.50 23.98
CA HIS A 164 16.29 -3.78 23.30
C HIS A 164 16.81 -3.74 21.86
N ALA A 165 17.85 -2.94 21.59
CA ALA A 165 18.32 -2.62 20.24
C ALA A 165 18.75 -3.86 19.44
N GLU A 166 19.17 -4.93 20.13
CA GLU A 166 19.57 -6.19 19.51
C GLU A 166 18.41 -7.18 19.33
N SER A 167 17.28 -7.01 20.01
CA SER A 167 16.14 -7.93 19.94
C SER A 167 14.96 -7.37 19.17
N LYS A 168 14.69 -6.06 19.22
CA LYS A 168 13.59 -5.41 18.52
C LYS A 168 14.08 -4.34 17.56
N MET A 169 13.71 -4.51 16.30
CA MET A 169 14.09 -3.60 15.22
C MET A 169 12.90 -3.23 14.36
N GLY A 170 12.99 -2.07 13.74
CA GLY A 170 12.13 -1.72 12.62
C GLY A 170 12.67 -2.34 11.34
N LEU A 171 11.77 -2.72 10.45
CA LEU A 171 12.08 -3.18 9.11
C LEU A 171 11.10 -2.55 8.12
N ALA A 172 11.64 -1.92 7.08
CA ALA A 172 10.89 -1.44 5.93
C ALA A 172 11.38 -2.18 4.69
N VAL A 173 10.46 -2.78 3.94
CA VAL A 173 10.71 -3.38 2.62
C VAL A 173 9.96 -2.56 1.60
N LEU A 174 10.68 -1.96 0.67
CA LEU A 174 10.13 -1.07 -0.34
C LEU A 174 10.37 -1.66 -1.72
N ILE A 175 9.32 -1.70 -2.53
CA ILE A 175 9.36 -2.19 -3.90
C ILE A 175 8.75 -1.12 -4.80
N GLN A 176 9.49 -0.73 -5.83
CA GLN A 176 8.98 0.13 -6.89
C GLN A 176 9.16 -0.54 -8.24
N HIS A 177 8.06 -0.79 -8.94
CA HIS A 177 8.06 -1.30 -10.30
C HIS A 177 7.59 -0.23 -11.28
N ARG A 178 8.33 -0.06 -12.38
CA ARG A 178 7.97 0.88 -13.46
C ARG A 178 7.67 0.11 -14.74
N ALA A 179 6.39 0.13 -15.12
CA ALA A 179 5.91 -0.48 -16.34
C ALA A 179 5.89 0.55 -17.48
N LYS A 180 6.39 0.16 -18.65
CA LYS A 180 6.23 0.92 -19.91
C LYS A 180 5.96 -0.05 -21.04
N ALA A 181 4.75 -0.02 -21.58
CA ALA A 181 4.35 -0.83 -22.72
C ALA A 181 4.94 -0.22 -24.01
N LEU A 182 6.08 -0.74 -24.42
CA LEU A 182 6.66 -0.49 -25.75
C LEU A 182 6.10 -1.57 -26.67
N ASN A 183 5.11 -1.21 -27.50
CA ASN A 183 4.61 -2.06 -28.60
C ASN A 183 3.90 -3.37 -28.21
N ALA A 184 3.12 -3.41 -27.13
CA ALA A 184 2.28 -4.58 -26.85
C ALA A 184 1.04 -4.57 -27.78
N LYS A 185 1.10 -5.33 -28.87
CA LYS A 185 -0.10 -5.70 -29.64
C LYS A 185 -0.83 -6.80 -28.87
N CYS A 186 -1.81 -6.43 -28.06
CA CYS A 186 -2.76 -7.39 -27.50
C CYS A 186 -3.89 -7.64 -28.53
N PRO A 187 -4.12 -8.87 -28.99
CA PRO A 187 -5.25 -9.19 -29.86
C PRO A 187 -6.56 -8.83 -29.14
N GLY A 188 -7.43 -8.05 -29.79
CA GLY A 188 -8.77 -7.71 -29.28
C GLY A 188 -8.90 -6.39 -28.49
N TYR A 189 -7.79 -5.69 -28.19
CA TYR A 189 -7.82 -4.36 -27.59
C TYR A 189 -7.08 -3.35 -28.48
N SER A 190 -7.63 -2.13 -28.62
CA SER A 190 -6.90 -1.00 -29.22
C SER A 190 -5.53 -0.87 -28.57
N SER A 191 -4.47 -0.68 -29.37
CA SER A 191 -3.08 -0.90 -28.92
C SER A 191 -2.79 -0.24 -27.56
N LEU A 192 -2.27 -1.02 -26.59
CA LEU A 192 -1.72 -0.52 -25.32
C LEU A 192 -0.41 0.28 -25.52
N HIS A 193 -0.14 0.70 -26.74
CA HIS A 193 1.02 1.47 -27.10
C HIS A 193 1.00 2.82 -26.38
N GLY A 194 2.03 3.08 -25.57
CA GLY A 194 2.12 4.32 -24.78
C GLY A 194 1.60 4.20 -23.35
N SER A 195 1.00 3.07 -22.96
CA SER A 195 0.67 2.81 -21.56
C SER A 195 1.93 2.75 -20.71
N HIS A 196 1.89 3.44 -19.58
CA HIS A 196 2.98 3.42 -18.61
C HIS A 196 2.43 3.60 -17.20
N GLY A 197 3.15 3.09 -16.21
CA GLY A 197 2.71 3.21 -14.84
C GLY A 197 3.80 2.91 -13.84
N VAL A 198 3.51 3.26 -12.59
CA VAL A 198 4.36 2.98 -11.43
C VAL A 198 3.51 2.25 -10.40
N TRP A 199 4.05 1.14 -9.91
CA TRP A 199 3.58 0.42 -8.73
C TRP A 199 4.60 0.65 -7.60
N GLN A 200 4.10 0.98 -6.42
CA GLN A 200 4.87 1.17 -5.20
C GLN A 200 4.24 0.33 -4.09
N SER A 201 5.07 -0.42 -3.38
CA SER A 201 4.68 -1.23 -2.24
C SER A 201 5.65 -0.96 -1.10
N ALA A 202 5.12 -0.65 0.09
CA ALA A 202 5.90 -0.59 1.32
C ALA A 202 5.33 -1.56 2.33
N HIS A 203 6.20 -2.34 2.94
CA HIS A 203 5.92 -3.17 4.10
C HIS A 203 6.76 -2.65 5.25
N VAL A 204 6.12 -1.94 6.18
CA VAL A 204 6.79 -1.28 7.30
C VAL A 204 6.31 -1.92 8.60
N GLY A 205 7.25 -2.34 9.43
CA GLY A 205 6.90 -3.10 10.63
C GLY A 205 7.98 -3.12 11.68
N VAL A 206 7.63 -3.75 12.81
CA VAL A 206 8.54 -4.07 13.91
C VAL A 206 8.75 -5.58 13.93
N VAL A 207 10.00 -5.98 14.09
CA VAL A 207 10.46 -7.36 14.12
C VAL A 207 11.19 -7.61 15.43
N ASP A 208 10.79 -8.66 16.13
CA ASP A 208 11.47 -9.20 17.28
C ASP A 208 12.33 -10.39 16.82
N VAL A 209 13.64 -10.16 16.68
CA VAL A 209 14.61 -11.14 16.14
C VAL A 209 14.80 -12.31 17.10
N THR A 210 14.63 -12.08 18.40
CA THR A 210 14.78 -13.14 19.41
C THR A 210 13.65 -14.15 19.39
N SER A 211 12.40 -13.67 19.27
CA SER A 211 11.23 -14.54 19.21
C SER A 211 10.86 -14.95 17.77
N GLY A 212 11.33 -14.21 16.77
CA GLY A 212 10.89 -14.34 15.38
C GLY A 212 9.49 -13.76 15.13
N SER A 213 8.93 -13.03 16.09
CA SER A 213 7.62 -12.41 15.94
C SER A 213 7.74 -11.08 15.20
N TYR A 214 6.72 -10.70 14.44
CA TYR A 214 6.73 -9.44 13.72
C TYR A 214 5.32 -8.88 13.53
N ARG A 215 5.25 -7.57 13.29
CA ARG A 215 4.01 -6.88 12.93
C ARG A 215 4.30 -5.86 11.84
N PHE A 216 3.60 -5.98 10.72
CA PHE A 216 3.74 -5.12 9.56
C PHE A 216 2.42 -4.42 9.22
N GLN A 217 2.58 -3.24 8.64
CA GLN A 217 1.57 -2.57 7.85
C GLN A 217 2.09 -2.52 6.41
N SER A 218 1.25 -2.97 5.47
CA SER A 218 1.54 -2.85 4.05
C SER A 218 0.79 -1.66 3.47
N SER A 219 1.37 -1.02 2.48
CA SER A 219 0.74 0.08 1.76
C SER A 219 1.14 0.01 0.29
N PHE A 220 0.21 0.34 -0.58
CA PHE A 220 0.32 0.16 -2.01
C PHE A 220 -0.12 1.44 -2.71
N CYS A 221 0.62 1.90 -3.70
CA CYS A 221 0.23 3.00 -4.57
C CYS A 221 0.41 2.59 -6.03
N MET A 222 -0.60 2.90 -6.83
CA MET A 222 -0.57 2.72 -8.27
C MET A 222 -0.78 4.07 -8.94
N ASP A 223 -0.02 4.33 -9.99
CA ASP A 223 -0.31 5.40 -10.93
C ASP A 223 -0.07 4.92 -12.35
N ALA A 224 -1.17 4.69 -13.08
CA ALA A 224 -1.19 4.13 -14.42
C ALA A 224 -1.81 5.12 -15.41
N PHE A 225 -1.18 5.22 -16.58
CA PHE A 225 -1.64 5.96 -17.74
C PHE A 225 -2.02 4.97 -18.83
N VAL A 226 -3.28 5.02 -19.27
CA VAL A 226 -3.86 4.10 -20.23
C VAL A 226 -4.50 4.89 -21.37
N PRO A 227 -4.05 4.73 -22.62
CA PRO A 227 -4.72 5.32 -23.78
C PRO A 227 -6.17 4.83 -23.89
N LEU A 228 -7.13 5.75 -23.97
CA LEU A 228 -8.56 5.47 -24.06
C LEU A 228 -9.04 5.51 -25.52
N GLY A 229 -8.40 4.70 -26.39
CA GLY A 229 -8.77 4.59 -27.81
C GLY A 229 -8.74 5.91 -28.59
N ALA A 230 -9.05 5.85 -29.88
CA ALA A 230 -9.26 7.04 -30.70
C ALA A 230 -10.75 7.41 -30.65
N LEU A 231 -11.10 8.40 -29.82
CA LEU A 231 -12.40 9.05 -29.94
C LEU A 231 -12.38 9.96 -31.18
N PRO A 232 -13.45 10.02 -32.00
CA PRO A 232 -13.48 10.79 -33.25
C PRO A 232 -13.07 12.27 -33.10
N ASN A 233 -13.29 12.85 -31.91
CA ASN A 233 -13.02 14.26 -31.62
C ASN A 233 -11.79 14.49 -30.72
N THR A 234 -11.19 13.42 -30.18
CA THR A 234 -10.03 13.49 -29.27
C THR A 234 -9.09 12.30 -29.52
N PRO A 235 -8.41 12.26 -30.68
CA PRO A 235 -7.35 11.30 -30.92
C PRO A 235 -6.26 11.46 -29.84
N GLY A 236 -5.97 10.39 -29.09
CA GLY A 236 -4.93 10.39 -28.05
C GLY A 236 -5.39 10.65 -26.61
N ALA A 237 -6.71 10.60 -26.33
CA ALA A 237 -7.20 10.67 -24.96
C ALA A 237 -6.53 9.61 -24.07
N THR A 238 -6.00 10.03 -22.92
CA THR A 238 -5.33 9.13 -21.97
C THR A 238 -6.05 9.18 -20.63
N GLY A 239 -6.52 8.04 -20.18
CA GLY A 239 -7.08 7.81 -18.86
C GLY A 239 -5.95 7.67 -17.86
N ARG A 240 -6.11 8.29 -16.70
CA ARG A 240 -5.14 8.18 -15.61
C ARG A 240 -5.83 7.58 -14.39
N PHE A 241 -5.25 6.50 -13.89
CA PHE A 241 -5.74 5.77 -12.73
C PHE A 241 -4.69 5.88 -11.64
N ASN A 242 -4.98 6.66 -10.60
CA ASN A 242 -4.05 6.88 -9.51
C ASN A 242 -4.76 6.75 -8.17
N GLY A 243 -4.12 6.06 -7.24
CA GLY A 243 -4.41 6.16 -5.83
C GLY A 243 -3.65 5.12 -5.01
N SER A 244 -3.97 5.07 -3.73
CA SER A 244 -3.29 4.24 -2.74
C SER A 244 -4.27 3.43 -1.90
N VAL A 245 -3.75 2.37 -1.29
CA VAL A 245 -4.48 1.54 -0.33
C VAL A 245 -3.50 1.03 0.71
N ALA A 246 -3.90 1.06 1.97
CA ALA A 246 -3.13 0.53 3.10
C ALA A 246 -3.85 -0.66 3.72
N SER A 247 -3.07 -1.62 4.21
CA SER A 247 -3.58 -2.71 5.01
C SER A 247 -3.78 -2.29 6.47
N GLY A 248 -4.63 -3.04 7.17
CA GLY A 248 -4.53 -3.11 8.63
C GLY A 248 -3.19 -3.73 9.04
N LEU A 249 -2.89 -3.65 10.34
CA LEU A 249 -1.75 -4.35 10.91
C LEU A 249 -1.96 -5.86 10.80
N PHE A 250 -0.98 -6.55 10.23
CA PHE A 250 -0.88 -8.01 10.29
C PHE A 250 0.41 -8.36 11.01
N GLY A 251 0.44 -9.54 11.60
CA GLY A 251 1.61 -9.97 12.35
C GLY A 251 1.60 -11.46 12.56
N PHE A 252 2.78 -11.96 12.84
CA PHE A 252 3.03 -13.33 13.23
C PHE A 252 3.60 -13.32 14.64
N GLU A 253 2.97 -14.06 15.54
CA GLU A 253 3.51 -14.33 16.87
C GLU A 253 3.98 -15.78 16.88
N ARG A 254 5.27 -15.98 17.12
CA ARG A 254 5.82 -17.33 17.24
C ARG A 254 5.53 -17.84 18.65
N TYR A 255 4.68 -18.85 18.77
CA TYR A 255 4.41 -19.49 20.06
C TYR A 255 5.66 -20.25 20.53
N ALA A 256 6.34 -19.68 21.53
CA ALA A 256 7.43 -20.27 22.32
C ALA A 256 8.48 -21.05 21.51
N ALA A 257 9.38 -20.33 20.83
CA ALA A 257 10.59 -20.94 20.27
C ALA A 257 11.64 -21.16 21.38
N THR A 258 12.21 -22.36 21.46
CA THR A 258 13.33 -22.71 22.36
C THR A 258 14.67 -22.11 21.94
N ALA A 259 14.78 -21.59 20.71
CA ALA A 259 15.96 -20.94 20.16
C ALA A 259 15.57 -19.76 19.25
N SER A 260 16.43 -18.74 19.17
CA SER A 260 16.26 -17.61 18.25
C SER A 260 16.35 -18.11 16.80
N PRO A 261 15.43 -17.68 15.90
CA PRO A 261 15.46 -18.11 14.50
C PRO A 261 16.69 -17.59 13.79
N GLU A 262 17.20 -18.37 12.84
CA GLU A 262 18.17 -17.86 11.88
C GLU A 262 17.54 -16.75 11.02
N VAL A 263 18.36 -15.78 10.61
CA VAL A 263 17.93 -14.65 9.77
C VAL A 263 17.22 -15.13 8.48
N GLY A 264 17.67 -16.26 7.91
CA GLY A 264 17.04 -16.85 6.73
C GLY A 264 15.59 -17.30 6.97
N GLU A 265 15.33 -18.01 8.07
CA GLU A 265 13.98 -18.46 8.43
C GLU A 265 13.05 -17.27 8.72
N LEU A 266 13.57 -16.28 9.44
CA LEU A 266 12.84 -15.05 9.74
C LEU A 266 12.42 -14.33 8.44
N LEU A 267 13.36 -14.14 7.53
CA LEU A 267 13.09 -13.47 6.25
C LEU A 267 12.19 -14.30 5.34
N ALA A 268 12.27 -15.63 5.39
CA ALA A 268 11.34 -16.50 4.65
C ALA A 268 9.90 -16.33 5.15
N SER A 269 9.70 -16.32 6.47
CA SER A 269 8.37 -16.09 7.07
C SER A 269 7.83 -14.69 6.73
N ILE A 270 8.65 -13.66 6.85
CA ILE A 270 8.26 -12.28 6.46
C ILE A 270 7.94 -12.24 4.96
N GLY A 271 8.75 -12.88 4.13
CA GLY A 271 8.57 -12.95 2.67
C GLY A 271 7.24 -13.58 2.27
N GLU A 272 6.84 -14.68 2.92
CA GLU A 272 5.55 -15.34 2.69
C GLU A 272 4.38 -14.40 3.02
N GLN A 273 4.44 -13.68 4.15
CA GLN A 273 3.40 -12.73 4.51
C GLN A 273 3.35 -11.52 3.58
N VAL A 274 4.51 -11.00 3.18
CA VAL A 274 4.63 -9.93 2.19
C VAL A 274 3.97 -10.36 0.88
N GLN A 275 4.36 -11.51 0.33
CA GLN A 275 3.81 -12.05 -0.92
C GLN A 275 2.29 -12.27 -0.83
N SER A 276 1.81 -12.89 0.25
CA SER A 276 0.37 -13.12 0.48
C SER A 276 -0.40 -11.79 0.51
N THR A 277 0.15 -10.80 1.20
CA THR A 277 -0.44 -9.46 1.28
C THR A 277 -0.43 -8.77 -0.07
N GLU A 278 0.69 -8.75 -0.81
CA GLU A 278 0.76 -8.14 -2.14
C GLU A 278 -0.26 -8.76 -3.11
N ASN A 279 -0.37 -10.08 -3.14
CA ASN A 279 -1.34 -10.79 -3.99
C ASN A 279 -2.79 -10.39 -3.67
N SER A 280 -3.13 -10.29 -2.38
CA SER A 280 -4.46 -9.87 -1.93
C SER A 280 -4.77 -8.43 -2.34
N TYR A 281 -3.82 -7.51 -2.18
CA TYR A 281 -4.02 -6.10 -2.52
C TYR A 281 -3.97 -5.82 -4.02
N TYR A 282 -3.20 -6.59 -4.80
CA TYR A 282 -3.22 -6.48 -6.26
C TYR A 282 -4.64 -6.66 -6.80
N GLY A 283 -5.36 -7.69 -6.33
CA GLY A 283 -6.76 -7.93 -6.69
C GLY A 283 -7.69 -6.78 -6.26
N ARG A 284 -7.51 -6.25 -5.04
CA ARG A 284 -8.33 -5.13 -4.53
C ARG A 284 -8.11 -3.83 -5.30
N VAL A 285 -6.85 -3.49 -5.58
CA VAL A 285 -6.49 -2.32 -6.40
C VAL A 285 -7.13 -2.47 -7.78
N PHE A 286 -6.99 -3.63 -8.41
CA PHE A 286 -7.61 -3.87 -9.71
C PHE A 286 -9.13 -3.62 -9.71
N GLU A 287 -9.84 -4.20 -8.74
CA GLU A 287 -11.29 -4.03 -8.59
C GLU A 287 -11.68 -2.55 -8.35
N MET A 288 -10.97 -1.85 -7.46
CA MET A 288 -11.27 -0.45 -7.15
C MET A 288 -11.03 0.48 -8.36
N TYR A 289 -9.90 0.37 -9.04
CA TYR A 289 -9.51 1.33 -10.07
C TYR A 289 -10.14 1.06 -11.43
N PHE A 290 -10.23 -0.21 -11.84
CA PHE A 290 -10.71 -0.52 -13.19
C PHE A 290 -12.20 -0.85 -13.19
N ARG A 291 -12.66 -1.74 -12.31
CA ARG A 291 -14.09 -2.07 -12.26
C ARG A 291 -14.94 -0.97 -11.66
N GLY A 292 -14.50 -0.40 -10.54
CA GLY A 292 -15.21 0.73 -9.91
C GLY A 292 -15.35 1.91 -10.85
N ALA A 293 -14.25 2.34 -11.48
CA ALA A 293 -14.28 3.47 -12.42
C ALA A 293 -15.14 3.18 -13.65
N GLN A 294 -15.08 1.96 -14.20
CA GLN A 294 -15.93 1.56 -15.32
C GLN A 294 -17.42 1.62 -14.93
N PHE A 295 -17.79 1.04 -13.78
CA PHE A 295 -19.16 1.05 -13.29
C PHE A 295 -19.72 2.47 -13.13
N PHE A 296 -18.95 3.39 -12.52
CA PHE A 296 -19.37 4.79 -12.39
C PHE A 296 -19.47 5.50 -13.74
N ALA A 297 -18.51 5.27 -14.65
CA ALA A 297 -18.53 5.89 -15.98
C ALA A 297 -19.73 5.43 -16.81
N GLU A 298 -20.08 4.15 -16.75
CA GLU A 298 -21.26 3.58 -17.41
C GLU A 298 -22.55 4.10 -16.79
N GLY A 299 -22.64 4.14 -15.45
CA GLY A 299 -23.79 4.70 -14.74
C GLY A 299 -24.07 6.16 -15.07
N MET A 300 -23.03 7.01 -15.15
CA MET A 300 -23.17 8.41 -15.54
C MET A 300 -23.65 8.57 -16.99
N ARG A 301 -23.20 7.71 -17.91
CA ARG A 301 -23.66 7.73 -19.31
C ARG A 301 -25.11 7.26 -19.44
N ALA A 302 -25.49 6.22 -18.69
CA ALA A 302 -26.86 5.69 -18.71
C ALA A 302 -27.89 6.66 -18.12
N ALA A 303 -27.48 7.50 -17.15
CA ALA A 303 -28.34 8.54 -16.56
C ALA A 303 -28.71 9.68 -17.52
N PHE A 304 -28.04 9.79 -18.67
CA PHE A 304 -28.34 10.73 -19.74
C PHE A 304 -28.76 9.99 -21.03
N PRO A 305 -29.99 9.45 -21.10
CA PRO A 305 -30.51 8.98 -22.39
C PRO A 305 -30.68 10.18 -23.32
N PRO A 306 -30.08 10.17 -24.53
CA PRO A 306 -30.41 11.16 -25.55
C PRO A 306 -31.84 10.89 -26.02
N GLY A 307 -32.81 11.61 -25.45
CA GLY A 307 -34.20 11.62 -25.93
C GLY A 307 -35.30 11.25 -24.92
N ALA A 308 -35.03 11.12 -23.62
CA ALA A 308 -36.12 10.89 -22.65
C ALA A 308 -36.79 12.22 -22.25
N SER A 309 -37.86 12.57 -22.95
CA SER A 309 -38.89 13.47 -22.43
C SER A 309 -39.30 13.02 -21.04
N SER A 310 -39.35 13.96 -20.10
CA SER A 310 -39.73 13.76 -18.71
C SER A 310 -41.06 13.00 -18.56
N THR A 311 -41.00 11.77 -18.06
CA THR A 311 -42.11 11.20 -17.31
C THR A 311 -41.53 10.38 -16.16
N PRO A 312 -41.88 10.68 -14.89
CA PRO A 312 -41.30 9.99 -13.76
C PRO A 312 -41.89 8.58 -13.64
N GLN A 313 -41.14 7.54 -14.02
CA GLN A 313 -41.49 6.16 -13.73
C GLN A 313 -41.09 5.80 -12.30
N SER A 314 -42.05 5.92 -11.40
CA SER A 314 -42.11 5.18 -10.15
C SER A 314 -42.56 3.74 -10.44
N ARG A 315 -41.62 2.79 -10.57
CA ARG A 315 -41.93 1.35 -10.41
C ARG A 315 -40.66 0.51 -10.31
N GLY A 316 -40.43 -0.05 -9.13
CA GLY A 316 -39.34 -1.01 -8.93
C GLY A 316 -39.05 -1.41 -7.49
N ARG A 317 -40.04 -1.36 -6.58
CA ARG A 317 -39.95 -2.04 -5.28
C ARG A 317 -40.94 -3.21 -5.35
N GLN A 318 -40.49 -4.34 -5.88
CA GLN A 318 -41.15 -5.63 -5.64
C GLN A 318 -40.32 -6.37 -4.60
N GLN A 319 -40.90 -6.49 -3.41
CA GLN A 319 -40.49 -7.48 -2.41
C GLN A 319 -40.76 -8.90 -2.94
N PRO A 320 -39.98 -9.91 -2.54
CA PRO A 320 -40.27 -11.29 -2.88
C PRO A 320 -41.50 -11.77 -2.09
N ALA A 321 -42.56 -12.16 -2.80
CA ALA A 321 -43.76 -12.73 -2.21
C ALA A 321 -43.54 -14.22 -1.87
N ALA A 322 -43.88 -14.56 -0.64
CA ALA A 322 -43.94 -15.91 -0.11
C ALA A 322 -44.96 -16.76 -0.88
N SER A 323 -44.56 -17.98 -1.24
CA SER A 323 -45.45 -19.02 -1.77
C SER A 323 -46.33 -19.57 -0.65
N VAL A 324 -47.61 -19.16 -0.61
CA VAL A 324 -48.66 -19.81 0.18
C VAL A 324 -49.45 -20.72 -0.75
N GLY A 325 -49.39 -22.02 -0.47
CA GLY A 325 -50.15 -23.05 -1.17
C GLY A 325 -51.65 -22.90 -0.94
N ALA A 326 -52.40 -23.06 -2.02
CA ALA A 326 -53.85 -23.18 -1.99
C ALA A 326 -54.22 -24.56 -1.42
N GLY A 327 -55.08 -24.55 -0.40
CA GLY A 327 -55.73 -25.74 0.12
C GLY A 327 -56.85 -26.21 -0.81
N GLU A 328 -56.86 -27.50 -1.12
CA GLU A 328 -58.01 -28.21 -1.66
C GLU A 328 -58.53 -29.22 -0.63
N SER A 329 -59.85 -29.34 -0.63
CA SER A 329 -60.73 -29.90 0.39
C SER A 329 -60.68 -31.44 0.51
N SER A 330 -60.74 -31.92 1.76
CA SER A 330 -61.20 -33.24 2.24
C SER A 330 -62.57 -33.61 1.63
N ARG A 331 -63.06 -34.86 1.46
CA ARG A 331 -63.04 -36.17 2.19
C ARG A 331 -63.84 -37.20 1.30
N PRO A 332 -64.09 -38.50 1.67
CA PRO A 332 -63.61 -39.33 2.78
C PRO A 332 -63.15 -40.78 2.43
N ALA A 333 -62.61 -41.44 3.46
CA ALA A 333 -62.50 -42.88 3.79
C ALA A 333 -62.76 -43.97 2.73
N ASP A 334 -61.81 -44.91 2.57
CA ASP A 334 -61.97 -46.27 3.11
C ASP A 334 -60.65 -47.09 3.06
N ALA A 335 -60.64 -48.14 3.86
CA ALA A 335 -59.54 -49.02 4.23
C ALA A 335 -58.91 -49.83 3.07
N ASP A 336 -57.65 -50.24 3.21
CA ASP A 336 -57.27 -51.61 3.62
C ASP A 336 -55.85 -51.99 3.13
N THR A 337 -55.17 -52.83 3.94
CA THR A 337 -54.01 -53.75 3.68
C THR A 337 -52.89 -53.32 2.69
N GLY A 338 -51.59 -53.41 2.96
CA GLY A 338 -50.83 -54.28 3.84
C GLY A 338 -49.30 -54.11 3.64
N THR A 339 -48.60 -54.69 4.59
CA THR A 339 -47.18 -54.92 4.94
C THR A 339 -46.10 -54.93 3.81
N PRO A 340 -44.80 -54.64 4.13
CA PRO A 340 -43.65 -54.39 3.23
C PRO A 340 -42.86 -55.73 2.99
N PRO A 341 -41.54 -55.88 2.61
CA PRO A 341 -40.37 -54.97 2.74
C PRO A 341 -39.25 -55.11 1.66
N GLY A 342 -38.12 -54.44 1.92
CA GLY A 342 -36.79 -54.79 1.40
C GLY A 342 -36.34 -53.88 0.25
N GLY A 343 -35.30 -53.06 0.35
CA GLY A 343 -34.04 -53.26 1.03
C GLY A 343 -32.99 -53.68 0.01
N ARG A 344 -32.14 -52.74 -0.42
CA ARG A 344 -30.68 -52.87 -0.62
C ARG A 344 -30.16 -51.80 -1.58
N ALA A 345 -29.17 -51.07 -1.08
CA ALA A 345 -28.15 -50.37 -1.84
C ALA A 345 -27.31 -51.38 -2.68
N PRO A 346 -26.50 -50.91 -3.63
CA PRO A 346 -25.22 -50.28 -3.28
C PRO A 346 -25.16 -48.77 -3.50
#